data_AF-A0A7S2G2R2-F1
#
_entry.id   AF-A0A7S2G2R2-F1
#
_cell.length_a   1.000
_cell.length_b   1.000
_cell.length_c   1.000
_cell.angle_alpha   90.00
_cell.angle_beta   90.00
_cell.angle_gamma   90.00
#
_symmetry.space_group_name_H-M   'P 1'
#
loop_
_entity.id
_entity.type
_entity.pdbx_description
1 polymer ?
#
loop_
_entity_poly.entity_id
_entity_poly.type
_entity_poly.pdbx_seq_one_letter_code
_entity_poly.pdbx_strand_id
1 'polypeptide(L)'
;MKHMPVDSYGKCLHNKEEPPKGKLSPNENKRKVLSQYKWYLAFENNIIKDYVSEKVFDGILAGVVPVYYGAPTVKNVLPGPNPGVVEVSDFATPKDLANFLMAIGKDQAKYEAYLSWKINKSQADVDKFQNVIDMTGYKYTSLCRICEQLAVDIPE
;
A
#
# COMPACT_ATOMS: atom_id res chain seq x y z
N MET A 1 10.20 -7.81 -15.07
CA MET A 1 9.70 -8.48 -16.29
C MET A 1 10.39 -9.80 -16.64
N LYS A 2 11.67 -10.04 -16.30
CA LYS A 2 12.37 -11.29 -16.69
C LYS A 2 11.78 -12.59 -16.11
N HIS A 3 11.23 -12.53 -14.90
CA HIS A 3 10.74 -13.72 -14.17
C HIS A 3 9.21 -13.75 -13.99
N MET A 4 8.55 -12.61 -14.22
CA MET A 4 7.11 -12.44 -14.14
C MET A 4 6.72 -11.22 -14.98
N PRO A 5 5.62 -11.26 -15.75
CA PRO A 5 5.06 -10.09 -16.41
C PRO A 5 4.70 -9.02 -15.37
N VAL A 6 5.10 -7.77 -15.62
CA VAL A 6 4.82 -6.64 -14.73
C VAL A 6 4.43 -5.47 -15.61
N ASP A 7 3.27 -4.89 -15.34
CA ASP A 7 2.83 -3.66 -16.00
C ASP A 7 3.32 -2.46 -15.18
N SER A 8 3.83 -1.46 -15.90
CA SER A 8 4.41 -0.25 -15.36
C SER A 8 3.87 0.94 -16.13
N TYR A 9 3.04 1.71 -15.43
CA TYR A 9 2.32 2.86 -15.95
C TYR A 9 3.05 4.18 -15.73
N GLY A 10 3.95 4.21 -14.74
CA GLY A 10 4.74 5.39 -14.41
C GLY A 10 5.82 5.67 -15.47
N LYS A 11 6.54 6.78 -15.31
CA LYS A 11 7.62 7.17 -16.24
C LYS A 11 8.78 6.17 -16.27
N CYS A 12 9.00 5.45 -15.18
CA CYS A 12 10.02 4.40 -15.11
C CYS A 12 9.53 3.18 -15.88
N LEU A 13 10.32 2.66 -16.82
CA LEU A 13 10.01 1.54 -17.73
C LEU A 13 8.83 1.78 -18.68
N HIS A 14 7.72 2.33 -18.20
CA HIS A 14 6.55 2.76 -18.96
C HIS A 14 6.14 1.80 -20.09
N ASN A 15 5.78 0.58 -19.73
CA ASN A 15 5.47 -0.48 -20.70
C ASN A 15 3.96 -0.66 -20.93
N LYS A 16 3.11 0.14 -20.27
CA LYS A 16 1.66 0.12 -20.43
C LYS A 16 1.08 1.50 -20.18
N GLU A 17 0.15 1.90 -21.05
CA GLU A 17 -0.53 3.19 -20.94
C GLU A 17 -1.57 3.18 -19.83
N GLU A 18 -1.58 4.24 -19.02
CA GLU A 18 -2.55 4.37 -17.95
C GLU A 18 -3.96 4.56 -18.54
N PRO A 19 -4.97 3.81 -18.07
CA PRO A 19 -6.35 4.02 -18.48
C PRO A 19 -6.78 5.48 -18.25
N PRO A 20 -7.65 6.04 -19.11
CA PRO A 20 -8.12 7.41 -18.95
C PRO A 20 -8.73 7.64 -17.56
N LYS A 21 -8.23 8.66 -16.85
CA LYS A 21 -8.69 9.00 -15.49
C LYS A 21 -10.16 9.42 -15.41
N GLY A 22 -10.71 9.95 -16.50
CA GLY A 22 -12.04 10.58 -16.49
C GLY A 22 -12.12 11.71 -15.45
N LYS A 23 -13.07 11.62 -14.52
CA LYS A 23 -13.30 12.59 -13.45
C LYS A 23 -12.56 12.27 -12.14
N LEU A 24 -11.79 11.18 -12.09
CA LEU A 24 -11.07 10.76 -10.89
C LEU A 24 -9.88 11.67 -10.61
N SER A 25 -9.61 11.93 -9.34
CA SER A 25 -8.33 12.49 -8.91
C SER A 25 -7.17 11.54 -9.26
N PRO A 26 -5.92 12.02 -9.32
CA PRO A 26 -4.77 11.16 -9.61
C PRO A 26 -4.67 9.95 -8.67
N ASN A 27 -4.92 10.14 -7.37
CA ASN A 27 -4.83 9.06 -6.38
C ASN A 27 -5.97 8.03 -6.54
N GLU A 28 -7.19 8.49 -6.83
CA GLU A 28 -8.31 7.59 -7.11
C GLU A 28 -8.09 6.80 -8.40
N ASN A 29 -7.57 7.43 -9.44
CA ASN A 29 -7.24 6.72 -10.68
C ASN A 29 -6.15 5.68 -10.45
N LYS A 30 -5.08 6.04 -9.75
CA LYS A 30 -4.01 5.11 -9.37
C LYS A 30 -4.60 3.88 -8.67
N ARG A 31 -5.40 4.07 -7.61
CA ARG A 31 -6.01 2.94 -6.89
C ARG A 31 -6.99 2.12 -7.74
N LYS A 32 -7.73 2.75 -8.65
CA LYS A 32 -8.59 2.06 -9.61
C LYS A 32 -7.78 1.18 -10.57
N VAL A 33 -6.62 1.65 -11.04
CA VAL A 33 -5.72 0.86 -11.88
C VAL A 33 -5.14 -0.29 -11.07
N LEU A 34 -4.66 -0.01 -9.85
CA LEU A 34 -4.10 -1.02 -8.96
C LEU A 34 -5.09 -2.16 -8.67
N SER A 35 -6.38 -1.85 -8.44
CA SER A 35 -7.40 -2.86 -8.07
C SER A 35 -7.63 -3.95 -9.14
N GLN A 36 -7.11 -3.76 -10.36
CA GLN A 36 -7.14 -4.75 -11.43
C GLN A 36 -6.03 -5.82 -11.30
N TYR A 37 -5.13 -5.67 -10.33
CA TYR A 37 -3.98 -6.54 -10.11
C TYR A 37 -4.05 -7.27 -8.77
N LYS A 38 -3.39 -8.43 -8.69
CA LYS A 38 -3.20 -9.15 -7.42
C LYS A 38 -2.06 -8.56 -6.58
N TRP A 39 -1.05 -8.02 -7.25
CA TRP A 39 0.20 -7.58 -6.64
C TRP A 39 0.50 -6.13 -7.03
N TYR A 40 1.02 -5.36 -6.08
CA TYR A 40 1.51 -4.01 -6.33
C TYR A 40 2.93 -3.84 -5.78
N LEU A 41 3.89 -3.46 -6.63
CA LEU A 41 5.26 -3.16 -6.19
C LEU A 41 5.29 -1.79 -5.46
N ALA A 42 5.21 -1.82 -4.13
CA ALA A 42 5.19 -0.65 -3.27
C ALA A 42 6.60 -0.39 -2.70
N PHE A 43 7.54 -0.03 -3.58
CA PHE A 43 8.94 0.16 -3.19
C PHE A 43 9.19 1.59 -2.77
N GLU A 44 9.88 1.78 -1.64
CA GLU A 44 10.35 3.07 -1.22
C GLU A 44 11.60 3.50 -2.00
N ASN A 45 11.80 4.81 -2.05
CA ASN A 45 12.98 5.37 -2.70
C ASN A 45 14.26 5.05 -1.91
N ASN A 46 14.15 4.83 -0.61
CA ASN A 46 15.25 4.46 0.29
C ASN A 46 14.76 3.48 1.37
N ILE A 47 15.66 2.62 1.84
CA ILE A 47 15.41 1.67 2.93
C ILE A 47 15.85 2.32 4.24
N ILE A 48 14.93 2.96 4.93
CA ILE A 48 15.20 3.68 6.18
C ILE A 48 14.17 3.23 7.21
N LYS A 49 14.62 2.98 8.44
CA LYS A 49 13.73 2.65 9.56
C LYS A 49 12.65 3.73 9.70
N ASP A 50 11.40 3.29 9.86
CA ASP A 50 10.21 4.15 10.03
C ASP A 50 9.86 5.04 8.83
N TYR A 51 10.61 4.97 7.72
CA TYR A 51 10.28 5.66 6.47
C TYR A 51 9.26 4.84 5.66
N VAL A 52 7.99 5.04 6.00
CA VAL A 52 6.84 4.44 5.29
C VAL A 52 6.04 5.55 4.64
N SER A 53 5.88 5.49 3.32
CA SER A 53 5.16 6.49 2.54
C SER A 53 3.78 5.99 2.09
N GLU A 54 3.04 6.82 1.36
CA GLU A 54 1.73 6.55 0.76
C GLU A 54 1.66 5.25 -0.07
N LYS A 55 2.80 4.76 -0.57
CA LYS A 55 2.90 3.63 -1.52
C LYS A 55 2.30 2.34 -0.96
N VAL A 56 2.69 1.91 0.24
CA VAL A 56 2.13 0.66 0.79
C VAL A 56 0.63 0.78 1.05
N PHE A 57 0.19 1.97 1.47
CA PHE A 57 -1.20 2.26 1.76
C PHE A 57 -2.08 2.30 0.50
N ASP A 58 -1.57 2.78 -0.63
CA ASP A 58 -2.31 2.73 -1.91
C ASP A 58 -2.67 1.30 -2.31
N GLY A 59 -1.77 0.33 -2.08
CA GLY A 59 -2.07 -1.08 -2.33
C GLY A 59 -3.17 -1.62 -1.41
N ILE A 60 -3.04 -1.35 -0.12
CA ILE A 60 -4.01 -1.76 0.91
C ILE A 60 -5.40 -1.16 0.62
N LEU A 61 -5.46 0.14 0.34
CA LEU A 61 -6.70 0.85 0.00
C LEU A 61 -7.29 0.41 -1.34
N ALA A 62 -6.46 0.04 -2.32
CA ALA A 62 -6.91 -0.57 -3.58
C ALA A 62 -7.36 -2.03 -3.40
N GLY A 63 -7.14 -2.62 -2.23
CA GLY A 63 -7.48 -4.00 -1.92
C GLY A 63 -6.54 -5.04 -2.52
N VAL A 64 -5.33 -4.63 -2.89
CA VAL A 64 -4.26 -5.39 -3.54
C VAL A 64 -3.18 -5.73 -2.52
N VAL A 65 -2.50 -6.88 -2.67
CA VAL A 65 -1.38 -7.24 -1.80
C VAL A 65 -0.13 -6.45 -2.18
N PRO A 66 0.40 -5.56 -1.30
CA PRO A 66 1.64 -4.86 -1.58
C PRO A 66 2.83 -5.83 -1.50
N VAL A 67 3.72 -5.73 -2.49
CA VAL A 67 5.07 -6.29 -2.48
C VAL A 67 5.99 -5.15 -2.09
N TYR A 68 6.41 -5.14 -0.83
CA TYR A 68 7.03 -3.99 -0.19
C TYR A 68 8.55 -4.14 -0.09
N TYR A 69 9.25 -3.05 -0.40
CA TYR A 69 10.69 -2.94 -0.19
C TYR A 69 10.99 -1.54 0.34
N GLY A 70 11.34 -1.44 1.62
CA GLY A 70 11.44 -0.17 2.32
C GLY A 70 11.71 -0.38 3.81
N ALA A 71 11.06 0.39 4.68
CA ALA A 71 11.26 0.33 6.12
C ALA A 71 11.00 -1.09 6.70
N PRO A 72 11.95 -1.67 7.47
CA PRO A 72 11.73 -2.94 8.18
C PRO A 72 10.58 -2.90 9.20
N THR A 73 10.18 -1.69 9.59
CA THR A 73 9.11 -1.45 10.56
C THR A 73 7.74 -1.25 9.92
N VAL A 74 7.59 -1.48 8.61
CA VAL A 74 6.32 -1.24 7.88
C VAL A 74 5.12 -1.90 8.55
N LYS A 75 5.26 -3.13 9.05
CA LYS A 75 4.18 -3.89 9.70
C LYS A 75 3.58 -3.16 10.91
N ASN A 76 4.32 -2.27 11.57
CA ASN A 76 3.85 -1.53 12.76
C ASN A 76 2.73 -0.53 12.45
N VAL A 77 2.68 -0.04 11.21
CA VAL A 77 1.74 1.01 10.77
C VAL A 77 0.61 0.48 9.88
N LEU A 78 0.57 -0.84 9.66
CA LEU A 78 -0.43 -1.50 8.83
C LEU A 78 -1.56 -2.12 9.66
N PRO A 79 -2.74 -2.38 9.07
CA PRO A 79 -3.90 -2.85 9.82
C PRO A 79 -3.79 -4.34 10.18
N GLY A 80 -4.17 -4.66 11.41
CA GLY A 80 -4.30 -6.04 11.90
C GLY A 80 -2.97 -6.74 12.21
N PRO A 81 -3.03 -7.95 12.81
CA PRO A 81 -1.85 -8.71 13.22
C PRO A 81 -1.07 -9.33 12.05
N ASN A 82 -1.73 -9.50 10.88
CA ASN A 82 -1.11 -9.96 9.65
C ASN A 82 -1.46 -8.97 8.52
N PRO A 83 -0.63 -7.95 8.30
CA PRO A 83 -1.01 -6.79 7.48
C PRO A 83 -1.05 -7.04 5.97
N GLY A 84 -0.94 -8.30 5.53
CA GLY A 84 -1.19 -8.64 4.15
C GLY A 84 -0.17 -8.08 3.17
N VAL A 85 1.11 -8.07 3.56
CA VAL A 85 2.23 -7.57 2.75
C VAL A 85 3.23 -8.69 2.51
N VAL A 86 3.83 -8.71 1.32
CA VAL A 86 4.99 -9.54 0.99
C VAL A 86 6.24 -8.67 1.06
N GLU A 87 7.15 -8.96 1.99
CA GLU A 87 8.41 -8.22 2.11
C GLU A 87 9.45 -8.79 1.15
N VAL A 88 10.02 -7.94 0.30
CA VAL A 88 11.05 -8.35 -0.67
C VAL A 88 12.31 -8.88 0.03
N SER A 89 12.61 -8.37 1.23
CA SER A 89 13.75 -8.80 2.05
C SER A 89 13.67 -10.26 2.52
N ASP A 90 12.50 -10.90 2.45
CA ASP A 90 12.33 -12.31 2.81
C ASP A 90 12.86 -13.26 1.72
N PHE A 91 13.27 -12.73 0.56
CA PHE A 91 13.70 -13.51 -0.60
C PHE A 91 15.15 -13.23 -0.97
N ALA A 92 15.92 -14.29 -1.22
CA ALA A 92 17.32 -14.18 -1.61
C ALA A 92 17.52 -13.56 -3.00
N THR A 93 16.59 -13.80 -3.93
CA THR A 93 16.67 -13.28 -5.30
C THR A 93 15.32 -12.81 -5.85
N PRO A 94 15.31 -11.92 -6.87
CA PRO A 94 14.08 -11.54 -7.56
C PRO A 94 13.35 -12.72 -8.24
N LYS A 95 14.08 -13.79 -8.58
CA LYS A 95 13.50 -15.01 -9.16
C LYS A 95 12.71 -15.77 -8.09
N ASP A 96 13.22 -15.85 -6.87
CA ASP A 96 12.54 -16.52 -5.75
C ASP A 96 11.26 -15.79 -5.37
N LEU A 97 11.32 -14.45 -5.30
CA LEU A 97 10.13 -13.61 -5.12
C LEU A 97 9.09 -13.86 -6.23
N ALA A 98 9.51 -13.83 -7.51
CA ALA A 98 8.59 -14.07 -8.63
C ALA A 98 7.94 -15.46 -8.56
N ASN A 99 8.72 -16.50 -8.25
CA ASN A 99 8.21 -17.87 -8.08
C ASN A 99 7.19 -17.94 -6.95
N PHE A 100 7.47 -17.30 -5.82
CA PHE A 100 6.55 -17.20 -4.68
C PHE A 100 5.24 -16.51 -5.06
N LEU A 101 5.30 -15.32 -5.66
CA LEU A 101 4.11 -14.56 -6.07
C LEU A 101 3.27 -15.32 -7.09
N MET A 102 3.90 -16.04 -8.03
CA MET A 102 3.18 -16.89 -8.99
C MET A 102 2.54 -18.10 -8.33
N ALA A 103 3.21 -18.74 -7.35
CA ALA A 103 2.66 -19.88 -6.62
C ALA A 103 1.45 -19.47 -5.78
N ILE A 104 1.55 -18.37 -5.01
CA ILE A 104 0.43 -17.84 -4.22
C ILE A 104 -0.67 -17.31 -5.14
N GLY A 105 -0.33 -16.62 -6.24
CA GLY A 105 -1.30 -16.05 -7.16
C GLY A 105 -2.17 -17.08 -7.88
N LYS A 106 -1.74 -18.35 -7.96
CA LYS A 106 -2.51 -19.47 -8.51
C LYS A 106 -3.43 -20.13 -7.48
N ASP A 107 -3.20 -19.90 -6.19
CA ASP A 107 -3.94 -20.50 -5.08
C ASP A 107 -4.81 -19.43 -4.43
N GLN A 108 -6.11 -19.45 -4.74
CA GLN A 108 -7.04 -18.41 -4.30
C GLN A 108 -7.11 -18.30 -2.78
N ALA A 109 -7.14 -19.42 -2.06
CA ALA A 109 -7.21 -19.43 -0.61
C ALA A 109 -5.97 -18.81 0.03
N LYS A 110 -4.77 -19.13 -0.50
CA LYS A 110 -3.52 -18.52 -0.02
C LYS A 110 -3.46 -17.03 -0.33
N TYR A 111 -3.91 -16.61 -1.51
CA TYR A 111 -3.97 -15.18 -1.84
C TYR A 111 -4.95 -14.43 -0.92
N GLU A 112 -6.14 -14.97 -0.69
CA GLU A 112 -7.15 -14.38 0.19
C GLU A 112 -6.71 -14.31 1.66
N ALA A 113 -5.84 -15.22 2.10
CA ALA A 113 -5.23 -15.15 3.43
C ALA A 113 -4.45 -13.83 3.65
N TYR A 114 -3.79 -13.29 2.61
CA TYR A 114 -3.15 -11.97 2.67
C TYR A 114 -4.15 -10.80 2.74
N LEU A 115 -5.42 -11.04 2.42
CA LEU A 115 -6.49 -10.03 2.48
C LEU A 115 -7.37 -10.19 3.71
N SER A 116 -7.06 -11.16 4.58
CA SER A 116 -7.87 -11.49 5.77
C SER A 116 -8.00 -10.35 6.77
N TRP A 117 -7.03 -9.43 6.82
CA TRP A 117 -7.10 -8.18 7.61
C TRP A 117 -8.32 -7.31 7.25
N LYS A 118 -8.93 -7.49 6.07
CA LYS A 118 -10.17 -6.79 5.69
C LYS A 118 -11.38 -7.25 6.50
N ILE A 119 -11.40 -8.52 6.91
CA ILE A 119 -12.53 -9.19 7.56
C ILE A 119 -12.28 -9.31 9.06
N ASN A 120 -11.06 -9.66 9.44
CA ASN A 120 -10.68 -9.95 10.83
C ASN A 120 -10.01 -8.74 11.48
N LYS A 121 -10.75 -7.63 11.60
CA LYS A 121 -10.26 -6.39 12.23
C LYS A 121 -11.12 -5.99 13.41
N SER A 122 -10.48 -5.60 14.51
CA SER A 122 -11.17 -4.95 15.62
C SER A 122 -11.44 -3.47 15.26
N GLN A 123 -12.38 -2.83 15.98
CA GLN A 123 -12.58 -1.39 15.83
C GLN A 123 -11.29 -0.62 16.12
N ALA A 124 -10.50 -1.06 17.12
CA ALA A 124 -9.21 -0.45 17.43
C ALA A 124 -8.20 -0.55 16.27
N ASP A 125 -8.20 -1.65 15.51
CA ASP A 125 -7.35 -1.77 14.31
C ASP A 125 -7.79 -0.81 13.21
N VAL A 126 -9.10 -0.65 13.03
CA VAL A 126 -9.68 0.30 12.08
C VAL A 126 -9.30 1.72 12.47
N ASP A 127 -9.48 2.11 13.73
CA ASP A 127 -9.19 3.45 14.23
C ASP A 127 -7.69 3.75 14.13
N LYS A 128 -6.83 2.81 14.54
CA LYS A 128 -5.37 2.94 14.39
C LYS A 128 -4.98 3.15 12.93
N PHE A 129 -5.53 2.35 12.03
CA PHE A 129 -5.23 2.47 10.61
C PHE A 129 -5.77 3.77 10.02
N GLN A 130 -6.99 4.18 10.39
CA GLN A 130 -7.58 5.45 9.95
C GLN A 130 -6.74 6.63 10.43
N ASN A 131 -6.25 6.61 11.67
CA ASN A 131 -5.34 7.62 12.18
C ASN A 131 -4.04 7.68 11.37
N VAL A 132 -3.46 6.53 11.01
CA VAL A 132 -2.27 6.50 10.13
C VAL A 132 -2.60 7.08 8.75
N ILE A 133 -3.72 6.69 8.14
CA ILE A 133 -4.14 7.21 6.83
C ILE A 133 -4.43 8.72 6.88
N ASP A 134 -5.14 9.20 7.90
CA ASP A 134 -5.40 10.62 8.12
C ASP A 134 -4.10 11.39 8.39
N MET A 135 -3.10 10.70 8.94
CA MET A 135 -1.77 11.24 9.13
C MET A 135 -0.96 11.36 7.83
N THR A 136 -1.29 10.56 6.81
CA THR A 136 -0.73 10.72 5.46
C THR A 136 -1.43 11.82 4.68
N GLY A 137 -0.86 12.25 3.54
CA GLY A 137 -1.39 13.34 2.72
C GLY A 137 -2.72 13.06 2.00
N TYR A 138 -3.47 12.00 2.36
CA TYR A 138 -4.70 11.63 1.67
C TYR A 138 -5.92 12.48 2.04
N LYS A 139 -5.97 13.07 3.24
CA LYS A 139 -7.16 13.81 3.74
C LYS A 139 -6.82 15.20 4.26
N TYR A 140 -5.77 15.32 5.05
CA TYR A 140 -5.33 16.60 5.63
C TYR A 140 -3.85 16.82 5.37
N THR A 141 -3.50 18.02 4.93
CA THR A 141 -2.09 18.46 5.02
C THR A 141 -1.72 18.60 6.49
N SER A 142 -0.43 18.50 6.82
CA SER A 142 0.07 18.78 8.17
C SER A 142 -0.37 20.16 8.67
N LEU A 143 -0.52 21.13 7.75
CA LEU A 143 -1.01 22.47 8.05
C LEU A 143 -2.48 22.48 8.50
N CYS A 144 -3.37 21.77 7.81
CA CYS A 144 -4.79 21.69 8.21
C CYS A 144 -4.96 21.11 9.61
N ARG A 145 -4.20 20.06 9.95
CA ARG A 145 -4.22 19.44 11.29
C ARG A 145 -3.74 20.40 12.38
N ILE A 146 -2.68 21.15 12.11
CA ILE A 146 -2.21 22.19 13.02
C ILE A 146 -3.30 23.27 13.18
N CYS A 147 -3.94 23.71 12.10
CA CYS A 147 -5.03 24.68 12.16
C CYS A 147 -6.22 24.17 12.99
N GLU A 148 -6.63 22.91 12.83
CA GLU A 148 -7.69 22.31 13.64
C GLU A 148 -7.30 22.29 15.12
N GLN A 149 -6.11 21.80 15.46
CA GLN A 149 -5.64 21.76 16.84
C GLN A 149 -5.58 23.16 17.45
N LEU A 150 -5.02 24.14 16.73
CA LEU A 150 -4.98 25.54 17.15
C LEU A 150 -6.37 26.16 17.29
N ALA A 151 -7.34 25.74 16.47
CA ALA A 151 -8.72 26.25 16.53
C ALA A 151 -9.50 25.70 17.73
N VAL A 152 -9.18 24.49 18.21
CA VAL A 152 -9.76 23.94 19.45
C VAL A 152 -9.06 24.49 20.69
N ASP A 153 -7.79 24.92 20.56
CA ASP A 153 -6.98 25.52 21.63
C ASP A 153 -7.22 27.04 21.82
N ILE A 154 -8.26 27.64 21.21
CA ILE A 154 -8.70 29.01 21.56
C ILE A 154 -9.64 28.93 22.77
N PRO A 155 -9.22 29.34 23.98
CA PRO A 155 -10.12 29.42 25.13
C PRO A 155 -11.09 30.59 24.92
N GLU A 156 -12.33 30.48 25.42
CA GLU A 156 -13.19 31.65 25.66
C GLU A 156 -12.53 32.66 26.62
#